data_AF-A0A3P7SQN2-F1
#
_entry.id   AF-A0A3P7SQN2-F1
#
_cell.length_a   1.000
_cell.length_b   1.000
_cell.length_c   1.000
_cell.angle_alpha   90.00
_cell.angle_beta   90.00
_cell.angle_gamma   90.00
#
_symmetry.space_group_name_H-M   'P 1'
#
loop_
_entity.id
_entity.type
_entity.pdbx_description
1 polymer ?
#
loop_
_entity_poly.entity_id
_entity_poly.type
_entity_poly.pdbx_seq_one_letter_code
_entity_poly.pdbx_strand_id
1 'polypeptide(L)'
;MKNGTFIDNIDTFDLEQIQPFLPSLLLSSFSSACVFSDESLDQLRRRLLEFPQCNSLFQILSADVMAVENDLNKATVEDIDSIRKIPFETAPPQMKLKIVAFLLDRIARNMDDGTNLDIFEQESTLEEVVCAMTVCALYMPNRFDPALIIHPLLSIPNAVTVITMLICNVSDSLESTVDYLLRVQLLDDDNVISKNRNNLLLKLLSIDPYLVERSISQLLDANTSNGNSLALMLICVCLSSAQLINNLLCALLNKRSLAAFIHRSSDKPAVKLLRDRISEAISAFSSRFAVFSVILISYEADLSLTTESSCTHYDIQKLQANFKEIRAN
;
A
#
# COMPACT_ATOMS: atom_id res chain seq x y z
N MET A 1 0.97 11.59 -10.58
CA MET A 1 2.11 11.47 -11.51
C MET A 1 1.76 10.79 -12.85
N LYS A 2 1.00 9.68 -12.88
CA LYS A 2 0.70 8.92 -14.12
C LYS A 2 0.09 9.71 -15.30
N ASN A 3 -0.66 10.78 -15.04
CA ASN A 3 -1.28 11.58 -16.10
C ASN A 3 -0.36 12.68 -16.66
N GLY A 4 0.88 12.82 -16.17
CA GLY A 4 1.82 13.87 -16.59
C GLY A 4 1.48 15.29 -16.12
N THR A 5 0.25 15.55 -15.71
CA THR A 5 -0.25 16.88 -15.32
C THR A 5 0.08 17.30 -13.89
N PHE A 6 0.80 16.48 -13.14
CA PHE A 6 1.07 16.75 -11.72
C PHE A 6 1.86 18.03 -11.52
N ILE A 7 2.94 18.21 -12.29
CA ILE A 7 3.82 19.38 -12.20
C ILE A 7 3.07 20.65 -12.61
N ASP A 8 2.24 20.58 -13.64
CA ASP A 8 1.45 21.72 -14.11
C ASP A 8 0.36 22.17 -13.12
N ASN A 9 -0.01 21.31 -12.15
CA ASN A 9 -1.02 21.60 -11.13
C ASN A 9 -0.44 21.60 -9.70
N ILE A 10 0.88 21.79 -9.56
CA ILE A 10 1.57 21.62 -8.27
C ILE A 10 0.99 22.51 -7.13
N ASP A 11 0.46 23.67 -7.46
CA ASP A 11 -0.15 24.60 -6.50
C ASP A 11 -1.52 24.15 -5.96
N THR A 12 -2.14 23.16 -6.60
CA THR A 12 -3.41 22.58 -6.13
C THR A 12 -3.21 21.58 -4.99
N PHE A 13 -1.96 21.17 -4.75
CA PHE A 13 -1.62 20.17 -3.75
C PHE A 13 -1.04 20.82 -2.49
N ASP A 14 -1.54 20.36 -1.35
CA ASP A 14 -1.02 20.75 -0.05
C ASP A 14 0.39 20.19 0.17
N LEU A 15 1.15 20.82 1.07
CA LEU A 15 2.53 20.40 1.35
C LEU A 15 2.61 18.93 1.79
N GLU A 16 1.65 18.48 2.60
CA GLU A 16 1.56 17.08 3.05
C GLU A 16 1.37 16.08 1.90
N GLN A 17 0.72 16.51 0.80
CA GLN A 17 0.52 15.67 -0.38
C GLN A 17 1.77 15.63 -1.27
N ILE A 18 2.58 16.68 -1.26
CA ILE A 18 3.82 16.80 -2.02
C ILE A 18 4.98 16.09 -1.30
N GLN A 19 5.02 16.17 0.03
CA GLN A 19 6.12 15.70 0.88
C GLN A 19 6.61 14.27 0.57
N PRO A 20 5.74 13.26 0.33
CA PRO A 20 6.20 11.90 0.05
C PRO A 20 6.96 11.76 -1.27
N PHE A 21 6.88 12.74 -2.16
CA PHE A 21 7.44 12.71 -3.52
C PHE A 21 8.70 13.59 -3.67
N LEU A 22 9.19 14.19 -2.59
CA LEU A 22 10.27 15.18 -2.64
C LEU A 22 11.54 14.71 -3.39
N PRO A 23 12.12 13.51 -3.13
CA PRO A 23 13.27 13.03 -3.90
C PRO A 23 13.05 13.03 -5.42
N SER A 24 11.93 12.47 -5.89
CA SER A 24 11.62 12.38 -7.32
C SER A 24 11.32 13.74 -7.95
N LEU A 25 10.64 14.63 -7.22
CA LEU A 25 10.36 15.98 -7.68
C LEU A 25 11.61 16.85 -7.75
N LEU A 26 12.53 16.71 -6.78
CA LEU A 26 13.83 17.37 -6.81
C LEU A 26 14.63 16.90 -8.02
N LEU A 27 14.75 15.58 -8.25
CA LEU A 27 15.42 15.05 -9.44
C LEU A 27 14.80 15.59 -10.74
N SER A 28 13.47 15.61 -10.82
CA SER A 28 12.76 16.12 -12.00
C SER A 28 13.00 17.62 -12.23
N SER A 29 13.03 18.42 -11.16
CA SER A 29 13.17 19.87 -11.26
C SER A 29 14.57 20.35 -11.68
N PHE A 30 15.60 19.53 -11.42
CA PHE A 30 17.00 19.84 -11.72
C PHE A 30 17.61 18.94 -12.81
N SER A 31 16.85 18.00 -13.36
CA SER A 31 17.27 17.17 -14.49
C SER A 31 17.16 17.95 -15.80
N SER A 32 18.22 17.92 -16.60
CA SER A 32 18.24 18.47 -17.96
C SER A 32 17.43 17.64 -18.96
N ALA A 33 17.01 16.42 -18.59
CA ALA A 33 16.23 15.52 -19.43
C ALA A 33 14.71 15.69 -19.25
N CYS A 34 14.27 16.67 -18.44
CA CYS A 34 12.85 16.86 -18.13
C CYS A 34 12.10 17.50 -19.31
N VAL A 35 10.92 16.98 -19.64
CA VAL A 35 10.12 17.39 -20.81
C VAL A 35 9.16 18.57 -20.50
N PHE A 36 9.19 19.08 -19.26
CA PHE A 36 8.28 20.15 -18.83
C PHE A 36 8.75 21.53 -19.30
N SER A 37 7.80 22.46 -19.36
CA SER A 37 8.10 23.86 -19.66
C SER A 37 8.93 24.49 -18.55
N ASP A 38 9.75 25.50 -18.89
CA ASP A 38 10.55 26.24 -17.91
C ASP A 38 9.65 26.88 -16.82
N GLU A 39 8.45 27.33 -17.18
CA GLU A 39 7.49 27.92 -16.25
C GLU A 39 6.97 26.90 -15.23
N SER A 40 6.58 25.70 -15.68
CA SER A 40 6.14 24.59 -14.81
C SER A 40 7.27 24.17 -13.86
N LEU A 41 8.53 24.13 -14.34
CA LEU A 41 9.69 23.80 -13.53
C LEU A 41 10.01 24.88 -12.49
N ASP A 42 9.87 26.16 -12.84
CA ASP A 42 10.07 27.26 -11.89
C ASP A 42 9.02 27.31 -10.80
N GLN A 43 7.77 26.96 -11.13
CA GLN A 43 6.70 26.82 -10.15
C GLN A 43 6.97 25.64 -9.20
N LEU A 44 7.38 24.49 -9.74
CA LEU A 44 7.79 23.34 -8.94
C LEU A 44 8.95 23.70 -7.99
N ARG A 45 9.99 24.36 -8.49
CA ARG A 45 11.14 24.79 -7.68
C ARG A 45 10.70 25.71 -6.53
N ARG A 46 9.78 26.65 -6.78
CA ARG A 46 9.22 27.53 -5.73
C ARG A 46 8.52 26.72 -4.64
N ARG A 47 7.65 25.76 -5.02
CA ARG A 47 6.96 24.89 -4.05
C ARG A 47 7.95 24.01 -3.26
N LEU A 48 8.99 23.49 -3.91
CA LEU A 48 10.02 22.68 -3.24
C LEU A 48 10.81 23.51 -2.22
N LEU A 49 11.07 24.80 -2.47
CA LEU A 49 11.77 25.66 -1.51
C LEU A 49 10.99 25.94 -0.22
N GLU A 50 9.71 25.59 -0.15
CA GLU A 50 8.92 25.68 1.10
C GLU A 50 9.28 24.57 2.10
N PHE A 51 9.96 23.50 1.65
CA PHE A 51 10.41 22.41 2.50
C PHE A 51 11.81 22.69 3.06
N PRO A 52 11.99 22.85 4.38
CA PRO A 52 13.30 23.21 4.97
C PRO A 52 14.41 22.18 4.67
N GLN A 53 14.03 20.91 4.51
CA GLN A 53 14.92 19.79 4.21
C GLN A 53 15.45 19.75 2.77
N CYS A 54 14.87 20.52 1.83
CA CYS A 54 15.15 20.34 0.39
C CYS A 54 16.63 20.48 0.03
N ASN A 55 17.36 21.38 0.67
CA ASN A 55 18.80 21.53 0.45
C ASN A 55 19.58 20.28 0.86
N SER A 56 19.23 19.66 2.00
CA SER A 56 19.88 18.43 2.45
C SER A 56 19.57 17.27 1.50
N LEU A 57 18.29 17.11 1.13
CA LEU A 57 17.86 16.08 0.18
C LEU A 57 18.59 16.23 -1.16
N PHE A 58 18.66 17.45 -1.70
CA PHE A 58 19.34 17.73 -2.96
C PHE A 58 20.84 17.38 -2.92
N GLN A 59 21.51 17.64 -1.80
CA GLN A 59 22.92 17.26 -1.63
C GLN A 59 23.11 15.73 -1.62
N ILE A 60 22.17 14.97 -1.05
CA ILE A 60 22.19 13.50 -1.10
C ILE A 60 21.92 13.00 -2.53
N LEU A 61 20.96 13.59 -3.24
CA LEU A 61 20.68 13.27 -4.65
C LEU A 61 21.88 13.53 -5.57
N SER A 62 22.72 14.49 -5.21
CA SER A 62 23.92 14.89 -5.96
C SER A 62 25.19 14.12 -5.55
N ALA A 63 25.08 13.17 -4.62
CA ALA A 63 26.23 12.37 -4.15
C ALA A 63 26.77 11.45 -5.27
N ASP A 64 28.06 11.11 -5.19
CA ASP A 64 28.73 10.24 -6.15
C ASP A 64 28.30 8.78 -5.92
N VAL A 65 27.29 8.34 -6.66
CA VAL A 65 26.76 6.98 -6.60
C VAL A 65 27.80 5.96 -7.07
N MET A 66 28.62 6.29 -8.07
CA MET A 66 29.62 5.37 -8.62
C MET A 66 30.70 5.06 -7.58
N ALA A 67 31.09 6.05 -6.77
CA ALA A 67 31.99 5.83 -5.65
C ALA A 67 31.38 4.87 -4.61
N VAL A 68 30.09 5.04 -4.26
CA VAL A 68 29.39 4.16 -3.30
C VAL A 68 29.24 2.74 -3.84
N GLU A 69 28.88 2.58 -5.12
CA GLU A 69 28.77 1.26 -5.74
C GLU A 69 30.12 0.53 -5.77
N ASN A 70 31.20 1.23 -6.10
CA ASN A 70 32.55 0.67 -6.06
C ASN A 70 32.98 0.26 -4.66
N ASP A 71 32.62 1.04 -3.64
CA ASP A 71 32.88 0.70 -2.24
C ASP A 71 32.07 -0.54 -1.82
N LEU A 72 30.79 -0.62 -2.17
CA LEU A 72 29.94 -1.79 -1.90
C LEU A 72 30.47 -3.07 -2.55
N ASN A 73 31.00 -2.97 -3.78
CA ASN A 73 31.59 -4.11 -4.48
C ASN A 73 32.84 -4.67 -3.78
N LYS A 74 33.55 -3.85 -3.00
CA LYS A 74 34.80 -4.20 -2.32
C LYS A 74 34.63 -4.39 -0.80
N ALA A 75 33.45 -4.10 -0.28
CA ALA A 75 33.18 -4.05 1.15
C ALA A 75 33.36 -5.43 1.82
N THR A 76 34.06 -5.43 2.95
CA THR A 76 34.11 -6.54 3.90
C THR A 76 33.02 -6.38 4.97
N VAL A 77 32.78 -7.43 5.77
CA VAL A 77 31.85 -7.37 6.91
C VAL A 77 32.30 -6.29 7.93
N GLU A 78 33.61 -6.17 8.15
CA GLU A 78 34.18 -5.18 9.07
C GLU A 78 33.95 -3.74 8.59
N ASP A 79 34.02 -3.50 7.27
CA ASP A 79 33.70 -2.20 6.68
C ASP A 79 32.25 -1.81 6.95
N ILE A 80 31.31 -2.76 6.80
CA ILE A 80 29.88 -2.55 7.07
C ILE A 80 29.65 -2.17 8.54
N ASP A 81 30.31 -2.86 9.47
CA ASP A 81 30.16 -2.61 10.90
C ASP A 81 30.80 -1.28 11.34
N SER A 82 31.88 -0.86 10.67
CA SER A 82 32.51 0.44 10.93
C SER A 82 31.62 1.61 10.51
N ILE A 83 30.99 1.50 9.32
CA ILE A 83 30.12 2.53 8.74
C ILE A 83 28.90 2.78 9.64
N ARG A 84 28.37 1.73 10.26
CA ARG A 84 27.21 1.79 11.18
C ARG A 84 27.47 2.62 12.44
N LYS A 85 28.71 2.71 12.89
CA LYS A 85 29.05 3.49 14.10
C LYS A 85 29.03 4.99 13.85
N ILE A 86 28.96 5.41 12.58
CA ILE A 86 28.93 6.82 12.21
C ILE A 86 27.50 7.34 12.40
N PRO A 87 27.30 8.39 13.23
CA PRO A 87 25.98 8.96 13.44
C PRO A 87 25.39 9.51 12.13
N PHE A 88 24.19 9.05 11.77
CA PHE A 88 23.56 9.44 10.50
C PHE A 88 23.27 10.94 10.44
N GLU A 89 22.75 11.52 11.52
CA GLU A 89 22.34 12.93 11.62
C GLU A 89 23.45 13.92 11.23
N THR A 90 24.69 13.66 11.66
CA THR A 90 25.85 14.54 11.47
C THR A 90 26.73 14.12 10.30
N ALA A 91 26.42 13.00 9.63
CA ALA A 91 27.19 12.51 8.51
C ALA A 91 27.06 13.45 7.30
N PRO A 92 28.14 13.65 6.51
CA PRO A 92 28.03 14.39 5.26
C PRO A 92 27.15 13.64 4.24
N PRO A 93 26.56 14.32 3.24
CA PRO A 93 25.63 13.73 2.27
C PRO A 93 26.13 12.44 1.59
N GLN A 94 27.38 12.43 1.15
CA GLN A 94 28.03 11.24 0.57
C GLN A 94 28.04 10.05 1.55
N MET A 95 28.30 10.33 2.83
CA MET A 95 28.35 9.32 3.87
C MET A 95 26.94 8.84 4.25
N LYS A 96 25.93 9.71 4.25
CA LYS A 96 24.51 9.32 4.43
C LYS A 96 24.08 8.31 3.36
N LEU A 97 24.39 8.60 2.09
CA LEU A 97 24.15 7.65 0.99
C LEU A 97 24.87 6.32 1.23
N LYS A 98 26.16 6.38 1.61
CA LYS A 98 26.95 5.18 1.91
C LYS A 98 26.37 4.35 3.05
N ILE A 99 25.98 4.98 4.17
CA ILE A 99 25.37 4.30 5.32
C ILE A 99 24.11 3.54 4.88
N VAL A 100 23.20 4.20 4.16
CA VAL A 100 21.94 3.60 3.72
C VAL A 100 22.19 2.47 2.72
N ALA A 101 23.08 2.66 1.74
CA ALA A 101 23.37 1.63 0.74
C ALA A 101 23.96 0.36 1.38
N PHE A 102 24.87 0.51 2.33
CA PHE A 102 25.45 -0.60 3.10
C PHE A 102 24.41 -1.28 4.01
N LEU A 103 23.50 -0.50 4.60
CA LEU A 103 22.41 -1.04 5.41
C LEU A 103 21.43 -1.85 4.56
N LEU A 104 21.02 -1.33 3.40
CA LEU A 104 20.15 -2.04 2.46
C LEU A 104 20.79 -3.33 1.94
N ASP A 105 22.07 -3.32 1.59
CA ASP A 105 22.77 -4.51 1.08
C ASP A 105 22.80 -5.63 2.13
N ARG A 106 22.96 -5.26 3.41
CA ARG A 106 22.90 -6.22 4.51
C ARG A 106 21.49 -6.75 4.76
N ILE A 107 20.49 -5.86 4.77
CA ILE A 107 19.06 -6.23 4.91
C ILE A 107 18.67 -7.20 3.79
N ALA A 108 19.04 -6.90 2.55
CA ALA A 108 18.77 -7.74 1.39
C ALA A 108 19.41 -9.13 1.49
N ARG A 109 20.58 -9.23 2.13
CA ARG A 109 21.27 -10.51 2.38
C ARG A 109 20.78 -11.27 3.61
N ASN A 110 19.78 -10.75 4.34
CA ASN A 110 19.29 -11.31 5.60
C ASN A 110 20.42 -11.61 6.61
N MET A 111 21.47 -10.77 6.64
CA MET A 111 22.52 -10.92 7.65
C MET A 111 22.01 -10.38 8.99
N ASP A 112 21.32 -11.27 9.73
CA ASP A 112 20.83 -11.11 11.10
C ASP A 112 21.90 -10.40 11.95
N ASP A 113 21.67 -9.13 12.27
CA ASP A 113 21.90 -8.57 13.60
C ASP A 113 21.00 -7.34 13.69
N GLY A 114 19.99 -7.41 14.56
CA GLY A 114 19.02 -6.35 14.84
C GLY A 114 19.61 -5.10 15.49
N THR A 115 20.84 -4.71 15.14
CA THR A 115 21.50 -3.49 15.59
C THR A 115 21.52 -2.48 14.44
N ASN A 116 21.08 -1.26 14.75
CA ASN A 116 21.08 -0.07 13.89
C ASN A 116 19.94 0.06 12.85
N LEU A 117 18.80 -0.61 13.06
CA LEU A 117 17.56 -0.32 12.31
C LEU A 117 16.84 0.93 12.82
N ASP A 118 17.30 1.51 13.94
CA ASP A 118 16.72 2.69 14.59
C ASP A 118 16.67 3.91 13.66
N ILE A 119 17.54 3.98 12.64
CA ILE A 119 17.52 5.06 11.64
C ILE A 119 16.18 5.12 10.88
N PHE A 120 15.43 4.02 10.81
CA PHE A 120 14.11 3.97 10.16
C PHE A 120 12.98 4.47 11.09
N GLU A 121 13.23 4.57 12.40
CA GLU A 121 12.28 5.10 13.38
C GLU A 121 12.43 6.61 13.60
N GLN A 122 13.61 7.18 13.29
CA GLN A 122 13.91 8.58 13.53
C GLN A 122 13.18 9.51 12.56
N GLU A 123 12.09 10.12 13.01
CA GLU A 123 11.29 11.06 12.21
C GLU A 123 12.10 12.24 11.65
N SER A 124 13.09 12.74 12.40
CA SER A 124 13.92 13.89 12.01
C SER A 124 14.82 13.64 10.79
N THR A 125 15.18 12.38 10.52
CA THR A 125 16.11 11.99 9.46
C THR A 125 15.47 11.07 8.41
N LEU A 126 14.21 10.67 8.62
CA LEU A 126 13.50 9.71 7.78
C LEU A 126 13.49 10.08 6.30
N GLU A 127 13.28 11.36 5.97
CA GLU A 127 13.25 11.82 4.58
C GLU A 127 14.62 11.74 3.91
N GLU A 128 15.71 11.98 4.64
CA GLU A 128 17.07 11.82 4.14
C GLU A 128 17.39 10.35 3.90
N VAL A 129 16.93 9.47 4.80
CA VAL A 129 17.03 8.01 4.63
C VAL A 129 16.29 7.58 3.38
N VAL A 130 15.03 7.97 3.22
CA VAL A 130 14.23 7.63 2.02
C VAL A 130 14.83 8.22 0.75
N CYS A 131 15.39 9.43 0.81
CA CYS A 131 16.10 10.04 -0.30
C CYS A 131 17.31 9.20 -0.73
N ALA A 132 18.15 8.79 0.22
CA ALA A 132 19.27 7.90 -0.06
C ALA A 132 18.83 6.53 -0.59
N MET A 133 17.73 5.95 -0.05
CA MET A 133 17.14 4.71 -0.58
C MET A 133 16.65 4.89 -2.02
N THR A 134 16.04 6.03 -2.34
CA THR A 134 15.58 6.38 -3.68
C THR A 134 16.76 6.44 -4.65
N VAL A 135 17.86 7.11 -4.27
CA VAL A 135 19.10 7.15 -5.06
C VAL A 135 19.62 5.73 -5.31
N CYS A 136 19.65 4.89 -4.27
CA CYS A 136 20.08 3.50 -4.40
C CYS A 136 19.20 2.72 -5.39
N ALA A 137 17.87 2.84 -5.29
CA ALA A 137 16.94 2.15 -6.18
C ALA A 137 17.03 2.62 -7.63
N LEU A 138 17.17 3.93 -7.87
CA LEU A 138 17.21 4.49 -9.22
C LEU A 138 18.54 4.23 -9.94
N TYR A 139 19.67 4.30 -9.24
CA TYR A 139 21.00 4.24 -9.86
C TYR A 139 21.73 2.91 -9.66
N MET A 140 21.29 2.07 -8.73
CA MET A 140 21.80 0.70 -8.52
C MET A 140 20.65 -0.33 -8.51
N PRO A 141 19.75 -0.36 -9.54
CA PRO A 141 18.54 -1.18 -9.54
C PRO A 141 18.84 -2.69 -9.48
N ASN A 142 19.97 -3.14 -10.02
CA ASN A 142 20.38 -4.55 -9.94
C ASN A 142 20.54 -5.07 -8.50
N ARG A 143 20.72 -4.17 -7.52
CA ARG A 143 20.88 -4.48 -6.10
C ARG A 143 19.69 -4.04 -5.25
N PHE A 144 19.13 -2.87 -5.55
CA PHE A 144 18.16 -2.19 -4.68
C PHE A 144 16.82 -1.90 -5.35
N ASP A 145 16.51 -2.57 -6.46
CA ASP A 145 15.15 -2.52 -7.02
C ASP A 145 14.12 -2.89 -5.93
N PRO A 146 13.03 -2.11 -5.77
CA PRO A 146 12.05 -2.36 -4.73
C PRO A 146 11.51 -3.79 -4.73
N ALA A 147 11.31 -4.43 -5.88
CA ALA A 147 10.83 -5.81 -5.93
C ALA A 147 11.82 -6.81 -5.31
N LEU A 148 13.11 -6.49 -5.24
CA LEU A 148 14.15 -7.32 -4.61
C LEU A 148 14.23 -7.10 -3.09
N ILE A 149 14.04 -5.86 -2.63
CA ILE A 149 14.28 -5.48 -1.23
C ILE A 149 13.00 -5.35 -0.39
N ILE A 150 11.81 -5.38 -0.99
CA ILE A 150 10.53 -5.20 -0.29
C ILE A 150 10.33 -6.21 0.85
N HIS A 151 10.66 -7.48 0.61
CA HIS A 151 10.45 -8.54 1.59
C HIS A 151 11.25 -8.34 2.88
N PRO A 152 12.58 -8.19 2.82
CA PRO A 152 13.36 -7.94 4.03
C PRO A 152 13.09 -6.55 4.63
N LEU A 153 12.57 -5.58 3.86
CA LEU A 153 12.09 -4.32 4.43
C LEU A 153 10.78 -4.47 5.21
N LEU A 154 9.97 -5.53 5.02
CA LEU A 154 8.76 -5.70 5.83
C LEU A 154 9.06 -5.96 7.32
N SER A 155 10.28 -6.39 7.66
CA SER A 155 10.72 -6.61 9.04
C SER A 155 11.37 -5.40 9.71
N ILE A 156 11.65 -4.31 8.97
CA ILE A 156 12.26 -3.14 9.59
C ILE A 156 11.25 -2.34 10.43
N PRO A 157 11.72 -1.55 11.41
CA PRO A 157 10.88 -0.56 12.05
C PRO A 157 10.29 0.44 11.06
N ASN A 158 9.07 0.91 11.33
CA ASN A 158 8.36 1.87 10.48
C ASN A 158 8.26 1.45 8.99
N ALA A 159 8.33 0.13 8.71
CA ALA A 159 8.38 -0.43 7.35
C ALA A 159 7.31 0.14 6.41
N VAL A 160 6.07 0.25 6.90
CA VAL A 160 4.94 0.73 6.09
C VAL A 160 5.22 2.14 5.56
N THR A 161 5.69 3.06 6.41
CA THR A 161 5.98 4.45 6.04
C THR A 161 7.18 4.52 5.11
N VAL A 162 8.30 3.88 5.49
CA VAL A 162 9.55 3.87 4.71
C VAL A 162 9.31 3.36 3.30
N ILE A 163 8.66 2.19 3.19
CA ILE A 163 8.39 1.57 1.89
C ILE A 163 7.41 2.44 1.10
N THR A 164 6.35 2.95 1.72
CA THR A 164 5.39 3.83 1.01
C THR A 164 6.10 5.04 0.40
N MET A 165 6.95 5.73 1.17
CA MET A 165 7.68 6.90 0.68
C MET A 165 8.71 6.51 -0.40
N LEU A 166 9.37 5.35 -0.28
CA LEU A 166 10.26 4.85 -1.33
C LEU A 166 9.49 4.61 -2.65
N ILE A 167 8.38 3.88 -2.60
CA ILE A 167 7.57 3.55 -3.78
C ILE A 167 6.98 4.82 -4.42
N CYS A 168 6.62 5.82 -3.61
CA CYS A 168 6.22 7.14 -4.13
C CYS A 168 7.32 7.79 -5.01
N ASN A 169 8.60 7.53 -4.74
CA ASN A 169 9.71 8.13 -5.47
C ASN A 169 10.32 7.24 -6.56
N VAL A 170 9.91 5.98 -6.64
CA VAL A 170 10.32 5.03 -7.69
C VAL A 170 9.07 4.64 -8.49
N SER A 171 8.65 5.52 -9.39
CA SER A 171 7.32 5.50 -10.03
C SER A 171 6.92 4.16 -10.67
N ASP A 172 7.89 3.44 -11.23
CA ASP A 172 7.64 2.20 -11.98
C ASP A 172 7.48 0.97 -11.06
N SER A 173 7.72 1.15 -9.76
CA SER A 173 7.73 0.05 -8.78
C SER A 173 6.40 -0.21 -8.08
N LEU A 174 5.41 0.71 -8.19
CA LEU A 174 4.15 0.59 -7.45
C LEU A 174 3.38 -0.68 -7.83
N GLU A 175 3.16 -0.91 -9.13
CA GLU A 175 2.38 -2.07 -9.59
C GLU A 175 3.08 -3.39 -9.31
N SER A 176 4.41 -3.46 -9.53
CA SER A 176 5.20 -4.66 -9.28
C SER A 176 5.27 -4.97 -7.78
N THR A 177 5.34 -3.94 -6.94
CA THR A 177 5.30 -4.09 -5.48
C THR A 177 3.94 -4.56 -4.99
N VAL A 178 2.84 -4.00 -5.52
CA VAL A 178 1.49 -4.48 -5.20
C VAL A 178 1.32 -5.95 -5.62
N ASP A 179 1.72 -6.33 -6.84
CA ASP A 179 1.63 -7.72 -7.29
C ASP A 179 2.48 -8.67 -6.42
N TYR A 180 3.67 -8.24 -6.02
CA TYR A 180 4.50 -8.98 -5.06
C TYR A 180 3.77 -9.21 -3.73
N LEU A 181 3.23 -8.15 -3.11
CA LEU A 181 2.57 -8.22 -1.80
C LEU A 181 1.28 -9.05 -1.82
N LEU A 182 0.61 -9.15 -2.97
CA LEU A 182 -0.55 -10.03 -3.16
C LEU A 182 -0.15 -11.51 -3.23
N ARG A 183 1.01 -11.82 -3.79
CA ARG A 183 1.46 -13.20 -4.05
C ARG A 183 2.34 -13.79 -2.96
N VAL A 184 3.01 -12.96 -2.17
CA VAL A 184 3.93 -13.43 -1.13
C VAL A 184 3.20 -14.32 -0.13
N GLN A 185 3.70 -15.54 0.05
CA GLN A 185 3.18 -16.48 1.02
C GLN A 185 3.91 -16.28 2.35
N LEU A 186 3.19 -15.83 3.36
CA LEU A 186 3.71 -15.67 4.71
C LEU A 186 3.18 -16.83 5.56
N LEU A 187 4.08 -17.49 6.30
CA LEU A 187 3.79 -18.73 7.03
C LEU A 187 2.88 -18.52 8.25
N ASP A 188 2.73 -17.28 8.72
CA ASP A 188 1.93 -16.93 9.90
C ASP A 188 1.19 -15.60 9.67
N ASP A 189 -0.14 -15.65 9.72
CA ASP A 189 -1.01 -14.47 9.49
C ASP A 189 -0.89 -13.43 10.63
N ASP A 190 -0.45 -13.83 11.83
CA ASP A 190 -0.39 -12.95 13.02
C ASP A 190 0.99 -12.32 13.25
N ASN A 191 2.00 -12.72 12.46
CA ASN A 191 3.34 -12.15 12.58
C ASN A 191 3.40 -10.67 12.14
N VAL A 192 4.40 -9.94 12.63
CA VAL A 192 4.59 -8.51 12.35
C VAL A 192 4.71 -8.23 10.84
N ILE A 193 5.38 -9.13 10.11
CA ILE A 193 5.59 -9.03 8.66
C ILE A 193 4.25 -9.08 7.90
N SER A 194 3.33 -9.96 8.30
CA SER A 194 1.99 -10.11 7.71
C SER A 194 1.12 -8.88 7.98
N LYS A 195 1.21 -8.30 9.18
CA LYS A 195 0.54 -7.03 9.51
C LYS A 195 1.12 -5.88 8.68
N ASN A 196 2.44 -5.76 8.62
CA ASN A 196 3.13 -4.75 7.80
C ASN A 196 2.78 -4.89 6.32
N ARG A 197 2.74 -6.13 5.78
CA ARG A 197 2.33 -6.43 4.41
C ARG A 197 0.91 -5.92 4.13
N ASN A 198 -0.04 -6.22 5.02
CA ASN A 198 -1.44 -5.85 4.82
C ASN A 198 -1.63 -4.32 4.91
N ASN A 199 -1.01 -3.68 5.91
CA ASN A 199 -1.06 -2.22 6.08
C ASN A 199 -0.39 -1.48 4.92
N LEU A 200 0.75 -1.98 4.45
CA LEU A 200 1.44 -1.45 3.27
C LEU A 200 0.56 -1.58 2.03
N LEU A 201 -0.04 -2.76 1.80
CA LEU A 201 -0.94 -2.96 0.67
C LEU A 201 -2.10 -1.95 0.67
N LEU A 202 -2.76 -1.74 1.82
CA LEU A 202 -3.82 -0.74 1.95
C LEU A 202 -3.31 0.67 1.65
N LYS A 203 -2.12 1.03 2.13
CA LYS A 203 -1.51 2.34 1.89
C LYS A 203 -1.18 2.55 0.41
N LEU A 204 -0.58 1.56 -0.26
CA LEU A 204 -0.26 1.62 -1.69
C LEU A 204 -1.52 1.68 -2.57
N LEU A 205 -2.56 0.93 -2.23
CA LEU A 205 -3.86 0.99 -2.92
C LEU A 205 -4.59 2.32 -2.71
N SER A 206 -4.32 3.02 -1.60
CA SER A 206 -4.82 4.40 -1.41
C SER A 206 -4.10 5.42 -2.29
N ILE A 207 -2.85 5.15 -2.69
CA ILE A 207 -2.09 6.00 -3.63
C ILE A 207 -2.61 5.82 -5.05
N ASP A 208 -2.90 4.59 -5.47
CA ASP A 208 -3.48 4.29 -6.78
C ASP A 208 -4.73 3.40 -6.68
N PRO A 209 -5.93 4.02 -6.53
CA PRO A 209 -7.19 3.31 -6.40
C PRO A 209 -7.55 2.42 -7.60
N TYR A 210 -6.97 2.65 -8.78
CA TYR A 210 -7.24 1.82 -9.97
C TYR A 210 -6.73 0.38 -9.80
N LEU A 211 -5.80 0.15 -8.87
CA LEU A 211 -5.29 -1.18 -8.57
C LEU A 211 -6.23 -2.01 -7.68
N VAL A 212 -7.22 -1.39 -7.02
CA VAL A 212 -8.07 -2.04 -6.02
C VAL A 212 -8.89 -3.19 -6.60
N GLU A 213 -9.69 -2.94 -7.66
CA GLU A 213 -10.56 -3.96 -8.25
C GLU A 213 -9.76 -5.12 -8.86
N ARG A 214 -8.64 -4.80 -9.52
CA ARG A 214 -7.70 -5.78 -10.05
C ARG A 214 -7.12 -6.67 -8.95
N SER A 215 -6.70 -6.06 -7.83
CA SER A 215 -6.14 -6.77 -6.68
C SER A 215 -7.16 -7.70 -6.02
N ILE A 216 -8.39 -7.23 -5.83
CA ILE A 216 -9.49 -8.05 -5.29
C ILE A 216 -9.75 -9.25 -6.20
N SER A 217 -9.87 -9.02 -7.52
CA SER A 217 -10.12 -10.09 -8.50
C SER A 217 -9.02 -11.14 -8.47
N GLN A 218 -7.75 -10.71 -8.49
CA GLN A 218 -6.59 -11.61 -8.42
C GLN A 218 -6.60 -12.50 -7.16
N LEU A 219 -6.94 -11.95 -6.00
CA LEU A 219 -7.02 -12.69 -4.74
C LEU A 219 -8.16 -13.72 -4.75
N LEU A 220 -9.33 -13.34 -5.26
CA LEU A 220 -10.50 -14.22 -5.38
C LEU A 220 -10.26 -15.33 -6.42
N ASP A 221 -9.51 -15.04 -7.48
CA ASP A 221 -9.13 -16.01 -8.50
C ASP A 221 -8.11 -17.05 -8.00
N ALA A 222 -7.19 -16.64 -7.12
CA ALA A 222 -6.23 -17.54 -6.49
C ALA A 222 -6.90 -18.60 -5.60
N ASN A 223 -8.13 -18.35 -5.13
CA ASN A 223 -8.98 -19.32 -4.44
C ASN A 223 -8.36 -19.93 -3.17
N THR A 224 -7.54 -19.17 -2.46
CA THR A 224 -6.92 -19.59 -1.19
C THR A 224 -7.66 -18.97 0.00
N SER A 225 -7.59 -19.62 1.18
CA SER A 225 -8.18 -19.08 2.40
C SER A 225 -7.62 -17.69 2.75
N ASN A 226 -6.29 -17.53 2.67
CA ASN A 226 -5.62 -16.26 2.97
C ASN A 226 -5.96 -15.19 1.92
N GLY A 227 -6.05 -15.59 0.65
CA GLY A 227 -6.51 -14.72 -0.43
C GLY A 227 -7.94 -14.21 -0.19
N ASN A 228 -8.86 -15.09 0.20
CA ASN A 228 -10.24 -14.71 0.52
C ASN A 228 -10.32 -13.76 1.72
N SER A 229 -9.53 -14.01 2.78
CA SER A 229 -9.45 -13.12 3.94
C SER A 229 -8.97 -11.72 3.56
N LEU A 230 -7.88 -11.64 2.77
CA LEU A 230 -7.33 -10.38 2.29
C LEU A 230 -8.28 -9.67 1.32
N ALA A 231 -8.92 -10.40 0.40
CA ALA A 231 -9.90 -9.85 -0.53
C ALA A 231 -11.08 -9.21 0.22
N LEU A 232 -11.60 -9.86 1.27
CA LEU A 232 -12.65 -9.29 2.11
C LEU A 232 -12.20 -8.01 2.82
N MET A 233 -10.98 -7.99 3.35
CA MET A 233 -10.41 -6.78 3.95
C MET A 233 -10.38 -5.63 2.93
N LEU A 234 -9.85 -5.87 1.72
CA LEU A 234 -9.79 -4.87 0.66
C LEU A 234 -11.19 -4.39 0.23
N ILE A 235 -12.14 -5.31 0.05
CA ILE A 235 -13.54 -4.98 -0.26
C ILE A 235 -14.14 -4.06 0.82
N CYS A 236 -13.86 -4.35 2.09
CA CYS A 236 -14.43 -3.60 3.21
C CYS A 236 -13.81 -2.20 3.39
N VAL A 237 -12.49 -2.10 3.22
CA VAL A 237 -11.72 -0.87 3.51
C VAL A 237 -11.63 0.06 2.30
N CYS A 238 -11.38 -0.49 1.10
CA CYS A 238 -11.06 0.32 -0.08
C CYS A 238 -12.29 0.73 -0.89
N LEU A 239 -13.43 0.06 -0.74
CA LEU A 239 -14.63 0.32 -1.55
C LEU A 239 -15.66 1.17 -0.81
N SER A 240 -16.34 2.04 -1.56
CA SER A 240 -17.56 2.73 -1.09
C SER A 240 -18.68 1.72 -0.81
N SER A 241 -19.68 2.08 0.01
CA SER A 241 -20.77 1.15 0.35
C SER A 241 -21.50 0.56 -0.87
N ALA A 242 -21.69 1.35 -1.94
CA ALA A 242 -22.31 0.86 -3.17
C ALA A 242 -21.40 -0.12 -3.93
N GLN A 243 -20.12 0.22 -4.08
CA GLN A 243 -19.13 -0.66 -4.72
C GLN A 243 -18.91 -1.95 -3.92
N LEU A 244 -18.91 -1.86 -2.59
CA LEU A 244 -18.81 -2.99 -1.66
C LEU A 244 -19.94 -3.98 -1.92
N ILE A 245 -21.20 -3.51 -1.90
CA ILE A 245 -22.35 -4.39 -2.12
C ILE A 245 -22.27 -5.04 -3.50
N ASN A 246 -22.03 -4.25 -4.56
CA ASN A 246 -21.95 -4.79 -5.92
C ASN A 246 -20.83 -5.82 -6.08
N ASN A 247 -19.62 -5.52 -5.61
CA ASN A 247 -18.47 -6.42 -5.71
C ASN A 247 -18.68 -7.69 -4.86
N LEU A 248 -19.21 -7.54 -3.64
CA LEU A 248 -19.49 -8.68 -2.76
C LEU A 248 -20.54 -9.61 -3.38
N LEU A 249 -21.62 -9.07 -3.94
CA LEU A 249 -22.65 -9.88 -4.60
C LEU A 249 -22.09 -10.60 -5.82
N CYS A 250 -21.33 -9.91 -6.67
CA CYS A 250 -20.66 -10.53 -7.82
C CYS A 250 -19.69 -11.63 -7.38
N ALA A 251 -18.93 -11.41 -6.31
CA ALA A 251 -17.99 -12.39 -5.78
C ALA A 251 -18.72 -13.61 -5.18
N LEU A 252 -19.79 -13.41 -4.41
CA LEU A 252 -20.56 -14.51 -3.82
C LEU A 252 -21.25 -15.37 -4.88
N LEU A 253 -21.82 -14.76 -5.91
CA LEU A 253 -22.47 -15.48 -7.02
C LEU A 253 -21.48 -16.31 -7.84
N ASN A 254 -20.28 -15.77 -8.08
CA ASN A 254 -19.30 -16.38 -8.98
C ASN A 254 -18.24 -17.26 -8.27
N LYS A 255 -18.02 -17.08 -6.95
CA LYS A 255 -16.90 -17.70 -6.21
C LYS A 255 -17.40 -18.40 -4.94
N ARG A 256 -17.72 -19.69 -5.06
CA ARG A 256 -18.22 -20.53 -3.94
C ARG A 256 -17.28 -20.61 -2.72
N SER A 257 -15.98 -20.43 -2.92
CA SER A 257 -15.00 -20.48 -1.83
C SER A 257 -15.08 -19.30 -0.89
N LEU A 258 -15.45 -18.11 -1.39
CA LEU A 258 -15.65 -16.92 -0.56
C LEU A 258 -16.86 -17.11 0.35
N ALA A 259 -17.97 -17.61 -0.21
CA ALA A 259 -19.17 -17.95 0.56
C ALA A 259 -18.86 -19.02 1.64
N ALA A 260 -18.13 -20.06 1.26
CA ALA A 260 -17.70 -21.10 2.20
C ALA A 260 -16.77 -20.55 3.31
N PHE A 261 -15.87 -19.61 2.98
CA PHE A 261 -15.00 -18.95 3.95
C PHE A 261 -15.81 -18.11 4.94
N ILE A 262 -16.71 -17.26 4.47
CA ILE A 262 -17.56 -16.41 5.33
C ILE A 262 -18.38 -17.28 6.30
N HIS A 263 -18.88 -18.43 5.83
CA HIS A 263 -19.66 -19.34 6.65
C HIS A 263 -18.82 -20.09 7.68
N ARG A 264 -17.66 -20.65 7.27
CA ARG A 264 -16.82 -21.50 8.13
C ARG A 264 -15.90 -20.71 9.07
N SER A 265 -15.65 -19.44 8.78
CA SER A 265 -14.68 -18.60 9.49
C SER A 265 -15.34 -17.35 10.07
N SER A 266 -16.53 -17.52 10.66
CA SER A 266 -17.35 -16.43 11.20
C SER A 266 -16.68 -15.60 12.31
N ASP A 267 -15.67 -16.17 12.95
CA ASP A 267 -14.85 -15.60 14.02
C ASP A 267 -13.65 -14.80 13.50
N LYS A 268 -13.30 -14.92 12.21
CA LYS A 268 -12.16 -14.19 11.64
C LYS A 268 -12.43 -12.67 11.60
N PRO A 269 -11.41 -11.83 11.88
CA PRO A 269 -11.54 -10.37 11.89
C PRO A 269 -12.12 -9.79 10.58
N ALA A 270 -11.73 -10.34 9.42
CA ALA A 270 -12.23 -9.90 8.13
C ALA A 270 -13.75 -10.12 7.96
N VAL A 271 -14.29 -11.21 8.51
CA VAL A 271 -15.74 -11.50 8.45
C VAL A 271 -16.51 -10.61 9.41
N LYS A 272 -15.93 -10.30 10.58
CA LYS A 272 -16.51 -9.32 11.50
C LYS A 272 -16.57 -7.92 10.86
N LEU A 273 -15.46 -7.47 10.27
CA LEU A 273 -15.39 -6.20 9.54
C LEU A 273 -16.43 -6.11 8.42
N LEU A 274 -16.63 -7.20 7.68
CA LEU A 274 -17.67 -7.29 6.65
C LEU A 274 -19.07 -7.06 7.22
N ARG A 275 -19.41 -7.71 8.35
CA ARG A 275 -20.72 -7.55 9.00
C ARG A 275 -20.94 -6.13 9.48
N ASP A 276 -19.91 -5.52 10.07
CA ASP A 276 -19.97 -4.14 10.54
C ASP A 276 -20.19 -3.16 9.37
N ARG A 277 -19.42 -3.31 8.28
CA ARG A 277 -19.53 -2.46 7.08
C ARG A 277 -20.85 -2.62 6.33
N ILE A 278 -21.39 -3.83 6.27
CA ILE A 278 -22.73 -4.07 5.71
C ILE A 278 -23.79 -3.40 6.60
N SER A 279 -23.69 -3.53 7.92
CA SER A 279 -24.64 -2.92 8.86
C SER A 279 -24.63 -1.39 8.77
N GLU A 280 -23.43 -0.80 8.65
CA GLU A 280 -23.24 0.63 8.39
C GLU A 280 -23.86 1.05 7.06
N ALA A 281 -23.59 0.32 5.98
CA ALA A 281 -24.18 0.58 4.67
C ALA A 281 -25.71 0.55 4.73
N ILE A 282 -26.29 -0.50 5.32
CA ILE A 282 -27.76 -0.62 5.48
C ILE A 282 -28.33 0.54 6.30
N SER A 283 -27.64 0.98 7.35
CA SER A 283 -28.08 2.10 8.18
C SER A 283 -28.05 3.42 7.40
N ALA A 284 -26.99 3.64 6.60
CA ALA A 284 -26.86 4.78 5.70
C ALA A 284 -27.92 4.76 4.57
N PHE A 285 -28.29 3.57 4.07
CA PHE A 285 -29.37 3.41 3.09
C PHE A 285 -30.76 3.61 3.70
N SER A 286 -31.00 3.09 4.91
CA SER A 286 -32.29 3.18 5.62
C SER A 286 -32.63 4.62 6.05
N SER A 287 -31.61 5.48 6.20
CA SER A 287 -31.81 6.93 6.42
C SER A 287 -32.08 7.73 5.14
N ARG A 288 -31.84 7.16 3.94
CA ARG A 288 -32.09 7.84 2.66
C ARG A 288 -33.34 7.37 1.94
N PHE A 289 -33.69 6.08 1.95
CA PHE A 289 -34.98 5.58 1.50
C PHE A 289 -35.24 4.21 2.14
N ALA A 290 -36.39 4.06 2.82
CA ALA A 290 -36.92 2.75 3.18
C ALA A 290 -37.21 1.95 1.89
N VAL A 291 -37.08 0.62 1.97
CA VAL A 291 -37.22 -0.37 0.88
C VAL A 291 -35.90 -0.70 0.18
N PHE A 292 -35.17 -1.68 0.72
CA PHE A 292 -34.39 -2.72 -0.02
C PHE A 292 -33.61 -3.66 0.93
N SER A 293 -33.66 -3.42 2.23
CA SER A 293 -33.04 -4.27 3.25
C SER A 293 -33.87 -5.54 3.47
N VAL A 294 -33.32 -6.72 3.18
CA VAL A 294 -33.52 -8.05 3.84
C VAL A 294 -33.25 -9.24 2.90
N ILE A 295 -33.31 -9.10 1.57
CA ILE A 295 -33.36 -10.29 0.69
C ILE A 295 -32.01 -11.01 0.47
N LEU A 296 -30.85 -10.34 0.58
CA LEU A 296 -29.58 -10.93 0.08
C LEU A 296 -28.65 -11.57 1.12
N ILE A 297 -28.95 -11.52 2.42
CA ILE A 297 -28.08 -12.15 3.45
C ILE A 297 -28.75 -13.38 4.09
N SER A 298 -30.06 -13.53 3.97
CA SER A 298 -30.80 -14.62 4.65
C SER A 298 -31.17 -15.81 3.75
N TYR A 299 -30.88 -15.82 2.44
CA TYR A 299 -31.37 -16.89 1.55
C TYR A 299 -30.31 -17.87 0.99
N GLU A 300 -29.04 -17.76 1.38
CA GLU A 300 -28.04 -18.81 1.11
C GLU A 300 -27.26 -19.28 2.35
N ALA A 301 -27.53 -18.70 3.52
CA ALA A 301 -27.12 -19.27 4.78
C ALA A 301 -28.36 -19.82 5.48
N ASP A 302 -28.39 -21.13 5.77
CA ASP A 302 -29.30 -21.78 6.72
C ASP A 302 -29.11 -21.18 8.14
N LEU A 303 -29.33 -19.88 8.30
CA LEU A 303 -29.48 -19.25 9.59
C LEU A 303 -30.96 -19.29 9.94
N SER A 304 -31.30 -20.22 10.80
CA SER A 304 -32.50 -20.20 11.63
C SER A 304 -32.52 -18.92 12.47
N LEU A 305 -32.98 -17.83 11.88
CA LEU A 305 -33.33 -16.60 12.59
C LEU A 305 -34.68 -16.84 13.26
N THR A 306 -34.62 -17.14 14.56
CA THR A 306 -35.78 -17.06 15.44
C THR A 306 -36.36 -15.65 15.35
N THR A 307 -37.64 -15.64 15.04
CA THR A 307 -38.53 -14.51 14.83
C THR A 307 -38.47 -13.48 15.95
N GLU A 308 -38.03 -12.26 15.63
CA GLU A 308 -38.46 -11.04 16.32
C GLU A 308 -38.11 -9.80 15.48
N SER A 309 -38.74 -9.68 14.31
CA SER A 309 -39.06 -8.35 13.79
C SER A 309 -40.27 -8.43 12.86
N SER A 310 -41.19 -7.50 13.07
CA SER A 310 -42.48 -7.38 12.41
C SER A 310 -42.33 -7.07 10.93
N CYS A 311 -42.17 -8.10 10.10
CA CYS A 311 -42.44 -8.02 8.67
C CYS A 311 -43.65 -8.92 8.39
N THR A 312 -44.76 -8.30 8.00
CA THR A 312 -46.04 -8.98 7.81
C THR A 312 -45.92 -10.08 6.76
N HIS A 313 -46.34 -11.29 7.14
CA HIS A 313 -46.24 -12.54 6.37
C HIS A 313 -46.78 -12.46 4.93
N TYR A 314 -47.64 -11.48 4.66
CA TYR A 314 -48.24 -11.18 3.36
C TYR A 314 -47.25 -10.61 2.32
N ASP A 315 -46.27 -9.82 2.75
CA ASP A 315 -45.32 -9.17 1.83
C ASP A 315 -44.24 -10.16 1.33
N ILE A 316 -43.95 -11.18 2.14
CA ILE A 316 -43.00 -12.25 1.82
C ILE A 316 -43.53 -13.16 0.70
N GLN A 317 -44.83 -13.52 0.73
CA GLN A 317 -45.43 -14.38 -0.31
C GLN A 317 -45.50 -13.69 -1.68
N LYS A 318 -45.75 -12.38 -1.70
CA LYS A 318 -45.82 -11.60 -2.95
C LYS A 318 -44.45 -11.43 -3.60
N LEU A 319 -43.39 -11.30 -2.79
CA LEU A 319 -42.00 -11.26 -3.25
C LEU A 319 -41.51 -12.63 -3.77
N GLN A 320 -41.93 -13.74 -3.16
CA GLN A 320 -41.61 -15.09 -3.64
C GLN A 320 -42.24 -15.40 -5.02
N ALA A 321 -43.43 -14.87 -5.29
CA ALA A 321 -44.08 -15.00 -6.60
C ALA A 321 -43.29 -14.27 -7.71
N ASN A 322 -42.86 -13.03 -7.46
CA ASN A 322 -42.08 -12.24 -8.42
C ASN A 322 -40.69 -12.85 -8.71
N PHE A 323 -40.04 -13.46 -7.72
CA PHE A 323 -38.76 -14.13 -7.94
C PHE A 323 -38.86 -15.43 -8.73
N LYS A 324 -39.97 -16.17 -8.63
CA LYS A 324 -40.24 -17.33 -9.50
C LYS A 324 -40.41 -16.93 -10.96
N GLU A 325 -40.98 -15.75 -11.20
CA GLU A 325 -41.21 -15.22 -12.55
C GLU A 325 -39.91 -14.73 -13.21
N ILE A 326 -39.00 -14.12 -12.42
CA ILE A 326 -37.67 -13.70 -12.89
C ILE A 326 -36.76 -14.91 -13.18
N ARG A 327 -36.92 -16.03 -12.46
CA ARG A 327 -36.11 -17.25 -12.67
C ARG A 327 -36.62 -18.12 -13.82
N ALA A 328 -37.81 -17.83 -14.35
CA ALA A 328 -38.45 -18.56 -15.43
C ALA A 328 -38.30 -17.90 -16.82
N ASN A 329 -37.68 -16.72 -16.87
CA ASN A 329 -37.27 -16.02 -18.09
C ASN A 329 -35.74 -15.97 -18.18
#